data_AF-M6RFR8-F1
#
_entry.id   AF-M6RFR8-F1
#
_cell.length_a   1.000
_cell.length_b   1.000
_cell.length_c   1.000
_cell.angle_alpha   90.00
_cell.angle_beta   90.00
_cell.angle_gamma   90.00
#
_symmetry.space_group_name_H-M   'P 1'
#
loop_
_entity.id
_entity.type
_entity.pdbx_description
1 polymer ?
#
loop_
_entity_poly.entity_id
_entity_poly.type
_entity_poly.pdbx_seq_one_letter_code
_entity_poly.pdbx_strand_id
1 'polypeptide(L)'
;MIDHESKEIQVNTIRYKLLVIEFTGIVNYETLKGTPAQLSSIFYEMEGILVLDIRKVINLNSEFVRAFTGILHVISERFARYFIITEDQKIYNWIMNYNQLRDVKPVMNFNEIGKSLELDSLIQQFEF
;
A
#
# COMPACT_ATOMS: atom_id res chain seq x y z
N MET A 1 13.84 5.42 -4.64
CA MET A 1 13.48 4.86 -5.97
C MET A 1 12.22 4.03 -5.78
N ILE A 2 11.32 4.02 -6.77
CA ILE A 2 10.09 3.24 -6.71
C ILE A 2 10.27 2.02 -7.60
N ASP A 3 9.97 0.85 -7.05
CA ASP A 3 9.93 -0.41 -7.78
C ASP A 3 8.52 -1.02 -7.66
N HIS A 4 8.14 -1.91 -8.57
CA HIS A 4 6.85 -2.58 -8.51
C HIS A 4 6.92 -4.03 -8.95
N GLU A 5 6.13 -4.88 -8.31
CA GLU A 5 6.02 -6.29 -8.64
C GLU A 5 4.62 -6.83 -8.37
N SER A 6 4.26 -7.92 -9.06
CA SER A 6 3.07 -8.70 -8.73
C SER A 6 3.46 -9.82 -7.77
N LYS A 7 2.77 -9.90 -6.63
CA LYS A 7 2.85 -11.05 -5.72
C LYS A 7 1.52 -11.79 -5.67
N GLU A 8 1.55 -13.03 -5.27
CA GLU A 8 0.35 -13.80 -4.94
C GLU A 8 0.44 -14.24 -3.49
N ILE A 9 -0.66 -14.08 -2.76
CA ILE A 9 -0.84 -14.70 -1.46
C ILE A 9 -2.06 -15.61 -1.49
N GLN A 10 -1.94 -16.78 -0.89
CA GLN A 10 -3.06 -17.68 -0.72
C GLN A 10 -3.57 -17.58 0.72
N VAL A 11 -4.86 -17.33 0.87
CA VAL A 11 -5.55 -17.31 2.16
C VAL A 11 -6.69 -18.32 2.07
N ASN A 12 -6.61 -19.38 2.87
CA ASN A 12 -7.47 -20.56 2.76
C ASN A 12 -7.44 -21.14 1.32
N THR A 13 -8.58 -21.19 0.63
CA THR A 13 -8.67 -21.66 -0.77
C THR A 13 -8.61 -20.54 -1.81
N ILE A 14 -8.63 -19.27 -1.37
CA ILE A 14 -8.65 -18.11 -2.26
C ILE A 14 -7.22 -17.59 -2.51
N ARG A 15 -6.91 -17.28 -3.76
CA ARG A 15 -5.66 -16.64 -4.17
C ARG A 15 -5.90 -15.17 -4.46
N TYR A 16 -5.14 -14.32 -3.77
CA TYR A 16 -5.16 -12.88 -3.97
C TYR A 16 -3.91 -12.44 -4.72
N LYS A 17 -4.12 -11.75 -5.84
CA LYS A 17 -3.06 -11.04 -6.53
C LYS A 17 -2.82 -9.69 -5.84
N LEU A 18 -1.57 -9.45 -5.47
CA LEU A 18 -1.11 -8.21 -4.87
C LEU A 18 -0.28 -7.43 -5.88
N LEU A 19 -0.57 -6.14 -6.02
CA LEU A 19 0.31 -5.18 -6.67
C LEU A 19 1.15 -4.51 -5.58
N VAL A 20 2.43 -4.82 -5.53
CA VAL A 20 3.34 -4.26 -4.54
C VAL A 20 4.13 -3.12 -5.16
N ILE A 21 4.03 -1.93 -4.57
CA ILE A 21 4.86 -0.77 -4.90
C ILE A 21 5.84 -0.56 -3.74
N GLU A 22 7.13 -0.73 -4.00
CA GLU A 22 8.17 -0.55 -2.99
C GLU A 22 8.78 0.86 -3.07
N PHE A 23 8.81 1.56 -1.94
CA PHE A 23 9.51 2.83 -1.78
C PHE A 23 10.83 2.61 -1.05
N THR A 24 11.92 3.11 -1.64
CA THR A 24 13.27 2.92 -1.12
C THR A 24 14.03 4.24 -1.00
N GLY A 25 14.88 4.34 0.03
CA GLY A 25 15.77 5.48 0.24
C GLY A 25 15.04 6.73 0.71
N ILE A 26 15.44 7.90 0.20
CA ILE A 26 14.83 9.18 0.56
C ILE A 26 13.55 9.40 -0.26
N VAL A 27 12.45 9.66 0.44
CA VAL A 27 11.14 9.97 -0.13
C VAL A 27 10.74 11.38 0.29
N ASN A 28 10.73 12.31 -0.67
CA ASN A 28 10.28 13.70 -0.51
C ASN A 28 9.70 14.22 -1.83
N TYR A 29 9.32 15.50 -1.89
CA TYR A 29 8.69 16.07 -3.09
C TYR A 29 9.56 15.97 -4.35
N GLU A 30 10.88 16.16 -4.22
CA GLU A 30 11.81 16.07 -5.34
C GLU A 30 11.93 14.62 -5.82
N THR A 31 12.11 13.65 -4.92
CA THR A 31 12.26 12.24 -5.31
C THR A 31 10.96 11.60 -5.77
N LEU A 32 9.81 12.17 -5.40
CA LEU A 32 8.48 11.75 -5.86
C LEU A 32 8.01 12.51 -7.12
N LYS A 33 8.84 13.39 -7.68
CA LYS A 33 8.49 14.12 -8.90
C LYS A 33 8.28 13.14 -10.05
N GLY A 34 7.09 13.18 -10.65
CA GLY A 34 6.70 12.27 -11.73
C GLY A 34 6.17 10.90 -11.26
N THR A 35 6.27 10.57 -9.97
CA THR A 35 5.67 9.36 -9.40
C THR A 35 4.17 9.24 -9.67
N PRO A 36 3.34 10.29 -9.56
CA PRO A 36 1.90 10.17 -9.87
C PRO A 36 1.60 9.65 -11.28
N ALA A 37 2.38 10.09 -12.28
CA ALA A 37 2.24 9.64 -13.66
C ALA A 37 2.69 8.17 -13.81
N GLN A 38 3.80 7.79 -13.18
CA GLN A 38 4.29 6.41 -13.15
C GLN A 38 3.27 5.46 -12.49
N LEU A 39 2.75 5.83 -11.32
CA LEU A 39 1.71 5.06 -10.62
C LEU A 39 0.45 4.91 -11.47
N SER A 40 0.01 5.99 -12.12
CA SER A 40 -1.17 5.94 -13.01
C SER A 40 -0.99 4.95 -14.17
N SER A 41 0.22 4.83 -14.71
CA SER A 41 0.56 3.83 -15.75
C SER A 41 0.51 2.41 -15.19
N ILE A 42 1.16 2.17 -14.04
CA ILE A 42 1.18 0.86 -13.39
C ILE A 42 -0.25 0.39 -13.07
N PHE A 43 -1.08 1.29 -12.53
CA PHE A 43 -2.48 0.99 -12.17
C PHE A 43 -3.39 0.77 -13.38
N TYR A 44 -2.99 1.19 -14.57
CA TYR A 44 -3.72 0.88 -15.79
C TYR A 44 -3.39 -0.53 -16.32
N GLU A 45 -2.15 -0.97 -16.09
CA GLU A 45 -1.66 -2.25 -16.61
C GLU A 45 -1.88 -3.42 -15.65
N MET A 46 -2.01 -3.15 -14.34
CA MET A 46 -1.99 -4.17 -13.31
C MET A 46 -3.23 -4.14 -12.42
N GLU A 47 -3.93 -5.27 -12.37
CA GLU A 47 -5.00 -5.54 -11.41
C GLU A 47 -4.48 -6.27 -10.17
N GLY A 48 -5.06 -5.95 -9.01
CA GLY A 48 -4.77 -6.62 -7.74
C GLY A 48 -5.05 -5.72 -6.54
N ILE A 49 -4.88 -6.29 -5.34
CA ILE A 49 -4.90 -5.52 -4.09
C ILE A 49 -3.59 -4.73 -4.01
N LEU A 50 -3.70 -3.41 -3.87
CA LEU A 50 -2.53 -2.55 -3.76
C LEU A 50 -1.86 -2.66 -2.39
N VAL A 51 -0.53 -2.75 -2.39
CA VAL A 51 0.33 -2.77 -1.22
C VAL A 51 1.47 -1.79 -1.43
N LEU A 52 1.62 -0.83 -0.52
CA LEU A 52 2.75 0.10 -0.51
C LEU A 52 3.75 -0.37 0.54
N ASP A 53 4.94 -0.82 0.13
CA ASP A 53 6.00 -1.19 1.07
C ASP A 53 6.95 -0.01 1.27
N ILE A 54 6.95 0.55 2.48
CA ILE A 54 7.80 1.70 2.83
C ILE A 54 8.91 1.34 3.82
N ARG A 55 9.13 0.04 4.10
CA ARG A 55 10.12 -0.39 5.09
C ARG A 55 11.56 -0.01 4.73
N LYS A 56 11.85 0.17 3.44
CA LYS A 56 13.19 0.60 2.95
C LYS A 56 13.33 2.12 2.82
N VAL A 57 12.35 2.91 3.27
CA VAL A 57 12.45 4.38 3.32
C VAL A 57 13.26 4.79 4.54
N ILE A 58 14.25 5.67 4.35
CA ILE A 58 15.20 6.04 5.41
C ILE A 58 14.89 7.37 6.10
N ASN A 59 13.99 8.18 5.55
CA ASN A 59 13.66 9.53 6.04
C ASN A 59 12.22 9.65 6.56
N LEU A 60 11.72 8.67 7.34
CA LEU A 60 10.36 8.62 7.90
C LEU A 60 10.07 9.76 8.92
N ASN A 61 10.08 10.99 8.45
CA ASN A 61 9.93 12.24 9.21
C ASN A 61 8.79 13.09 8.62
N SER A 62 8.68 14.36 9.05
CA SER A 62 7.61 15.26 8.58
C SER A 62 7.71 15.66 7.11
N GLU A 63 8.90 15.64 6.50
CA GLU A 63 9.07 15.83 5.06
C GLU A 63 8.50 14.65 4.29
N PHE A 64 8.85 13.42 4.70
CA PHE A 64 8.29 12.20 4.15
C PHE A 64 6.76 12.20 4.25
N VAL A 65 6.21 12.42 5.45
CA VAL A 65 4.76 12.41 5.67
C VAL A 65 4.05 13.38 4.72
N ARG A 66 4.56 14.60 4.56
CA ARG A 66 3.97 15.60 3.66
C ARG A 66 4.02 15.18 2.20
N ALA A 67 5.18 14.69 1.73
CA ALA A 67 5.33 14.26 0.36
C ALA A 67 4.49 13.00 0.05
N PHE A 68 4.54 12.02 0.95
CA PHE A 68 3.83 10.75 0.81
C PHE A 68 2.31 10.93 0.90
N THR A 69 1.82 11.88 1.70
CA THR A 69 0.39 12.26 1.71
C THR A 69 -0.12 12.62 0.32
N GLY A 70 0.67 13.35 -0.47
CA GLY A 70 0.31 13.67 -1.86
C GLY A 70 0.18 12.43 -2.75
N ILE A 71 1.03 11.42 -2.54
CA ILE A 71 0.93 10.13 -3.23
C ILE A 71 -0.31 9.35 -2.79
N LEU A 72 -0.61 9.31 -1.50
CA LEU A 72 -1.80 8.63 -0.98
C LEU A 72 -3.10 9.23 -1.54
N HIS A 73 -3.15 10.54 -1.77
CA HIS A 73 -4.29 11.17 -2.41
C HIS A 73 -4.55 10.63 -3.82
N VAL A 74 -3.51 10.57 -4.66
CA VAL A 74 -3.59 10.01 -6.03
C VAL A 74 -4.02 8.54 -6.01
N ILE A 75 -3.52 7.77 -5.03
CA ILE A 75 -3.90 6.37 -4.87
C ILE A 75 -5.37 6.23 -4.48
N SER A 76 -5.86 7.07 -3.57
CA SER A 76 -7.22 7.01 -3.06
C SER A 76 -8.29 7.33 -4.12
N GLU A 77 -7.91 7.97 -5.23
CA GLU A 77 -8.79 8.18 -6.38
C GLU A 77 -9.08 6.87 -7.14
N ARG A 78 -8.20 5.86 -7.03
CA ARG A 78 -8.33 4.60 -7.78
C ARG A 78 -8.59 3.39 -6.90
N PHE A 79 -8.00 3.34 -5.71
CA PHE A 79 -8.10 2.20 -4.81
C PHE A 79 -8.93 2.57 -3.58
N ALA A 80 -10.08 1.91 -3.45
CA ALA A 80 -10.95 2.09 -2.30
C ALA A 80 -10.35 1.49 -1.01
N ARG A 81 -9.54 0.42 -1.15
CA ARG A 81 -8.86 -0.29 -0.06
C ARG A 81 -7.45 -0.67 -0.49
N TYR A 82 -6.47 -0.45 0.39
CA TYR A 82 -5.07 -0.84 0.16
C TYR A 82 -4.29 -0.96 1.48
N PHE A 83 -3.13 -1.60 1.40
CA PHE A 83 -2.25 -1.84 2.56
C PHE A 83 -1.00 -0.97 2.48
N ILE A 84 -0.49 -0.56 3.64
CA ILE A 84 0.83 0.06 3.75
C ILE A 84 1.67 -0.77 4.72
N ILE A 85 2.80 -1.30 4.24
CA ILE A 85 3.73 -2.06 5.07
C ILE A 85 4.74 -1.10 5.70
N THR A 86 4.74 -1.03 7.04
CA THR A 86 5.68 -0.24 7.83
C THR A 86 5.97 -0.89 9.17
N GLU A 87 7.24 -0.87 9.57
CA GLU A 87 7.67 -1.29 10.92
C GLU A 87 7.83 -0.08 11.85
N ASP A 88 7.82 1.15 11.32
CA ASP A 88 7.89 2.37 12.13
C ASP A 88 6.54 2.67 12.80
N GLN A 89 6.55 2.69 14.14
CA GLN A 89 5.35 2.89 14.95
C GLN A 89 4.72 4.29 14.79
N LYS A 90 5.54 5.34 14.57
CA LYS A 90 5.00 6.69 14.39
C LYS A 90 4.26 6.79 13.08
N ILE A 91 4.81 6.22 12.02
CA ILE A 91 4.18 6.14 10.71
C ILE A 91 2.93 5.26 10.76
N TYR A 92 3.00 4.10 11.41
CA TYR A 92 1.85 3.23 11.65
C TYR A 92 0.70 4.00 12.30
N ASN A 93 0.98 4.69 13.41
CA ASN A 93 -0.01 5.49 14.13
C ASN A 93 -0.52 6.66 13.28
N TRP A 94 0.36 7.30 12.51
CA TRP A 94 -0.04 8.38 11.62
C TRP A 94 -1.06 7.88 10.58
N ILE A 95 -0.81 6.74 9.92
CA ILE A 95 -1.73 6.15 8.95
C ILE A 95 -3.08 5.82 9.59
N MET A 96 -3.08 5.16 10.76
CA MET A 96 -4.31 4.83 11.48
C MET A 96 -5.16 6.05 11.85
N ASN A 97 -4.53 7.20 12.11
CA ASN A 97 -5.22 8.41 12.54
C ASN A 97 -5.51 9.39 11.39
N TYR A 98 -5.03 9.13 10.19
CA TYR A 98 -5.20 10.03 9.06
C TYR A 98 -6.57 9.83 8.40
N ASN A 99 -7.55 10.57 8.91
CA ASN A 99 -8.98 10.47 8.57
C ASN A 99 -9.36 10.76 7.10
N GLN A 100 -8.43 11.27 6.28
CA GLN A 100 -8.66 11.52 4.86
C GLN A 100 -8.39 10.28 4.00
N LEU A 101 -7.73 9.26 4.54
CA LEU A 101 -7.52 7.99 3.87
C LEU A 101 -8.74 7.09 4.03
N ARG A 102 -9.32 6.66 2.90
CA ARG A 102 -10.40 5.67 2.91
C ARG A 102 -9.80 4.26 2.94
N ASP A 103 -10.20 3.48 3.94
CA ASP A 103 -9.92 2.04 4.08
C ASP A 103 -8.45 1.64 3.83
N VAL A 104 -7.53 2.41 4.44
CA VAL A 104 -6.10 2.13 4.41
C VAL A 104 -5.71 1.41 5.69
N LYS A 105 -5.10 0.23 5.54
CA LYS A 105 -4.66 -0.56 6.67
C LYS A 105 -3.12 -0.60 6.75
N PRO A 106 -2.52 0.00 7.78
CA PRO A 106 -1.11 -0.21 8.04
C PRO A 106 -0.90 -1.61 8.61
N VAL A 107 0.14 -2.29 8.13
CA VAL A 107 0.54 -3.64 8.52
C VAL A 107 2.06 -3.70 8.68
N MET A 108 2.58 -4.66 9.43
CA MET A 108 4.02 -4.80 9.63
C MET A 108 4.68 -5.65 8.54
N ASN A 109 3.93 -6.56 7.90
CA ASN A 109 4.44 -7.49 6.90
C ASN A 109 3.32 -8.13 6.07
N PHE A 110 3.69 -8.91 5.05
CA PHE A 110 2.75 -9.61 4.18
C PHE A 110 1.86 -10.65 4.91
N ASN A 111 2.32 -11.24 6.01
CA ASN A 111 1.50 -12.22 6.75
C ASN A 111 0.28 -11.54 7.39
N GLU A 112 0.42 -10.29 7.83
CA GLU A 112 -0.71 -9.50 8.36
C GLU A 112 -1.72 -9.08 7.29
N ILE A 113 -1.28 -8.97 6.03
CA ILE A 113 -2.19 -8.80 4.89
C ILE A 113 -3.05 -10.06 4.75
N GLY A 114 -2.42 -11.25 4.78
CA GLY A 114 -3.15 -12.53 4.75
C GLY A 114 -4.23 -12.62 5.83
N LYS A 115 -3.88 -12.32 7.08
CA LYS A 115 -4.83 -12.25 8.21
C LYS A 115 -5.97 -11.26 7.98
N SER A 116 -5.65 -10.12 7.36
CA SER A 116 -6.65 -9.09 7.06
C SER A 116 -7.62 -9.49 5.96
N LEU A 117 -7.27 -10.48 5.14
CA LEU A 117 -8.09 -11.01 4.05
C LEU A 117 -8.79 -12.32 4.44
N GLU A 118 -8.61 -12.84 5.66
CA GLU A 118 -9.24 -14.09 6.10
C GLU A 118 -10.77 -14.01 6.04
N LEU A 119 -11.36 -12.93 6.55
CA LEU A 119 -12.81 -12.73 6.49
C LEU A 119 -13.30 -12.61 5.05
N ASP A 120 -12.60 -11.86 4.21
CA ASP A 120 -12.93 -11.72 2.78
C ASP A 120 -12.85 -13.06 2.06
N SER A 121 -11.85 -13.88 2.40
CA SER A 121 -11.64 -15.21 1.85
C SER A 121 -12.76 -16.17 2.23
N LEU A 122 -13.22 -16.12 3.49
CA LEU A 122 -14.36 -16.91 3.94
C LEU A 122 -15.64 -16.50 3.22
N ILE A 123 -15.95 -15.21 3.13
CA ILE A 123 -17.14 -14.73 2.42
C ILE A 123 -17.12 -15.21 0.96
N GLN A 124 -15.99 -15.02 0.26
CA GLN A 124 -15.86 -15.47 -1.12
C GLN A 124 -16.01 -16.98 -1.27
N GLN A 125 -15.56 -17.79 -0.31
CA GLN A 125 -15.74 -19.24 -0.34
C GLN A 125 -17.21 -19.68 -0.25
N PHE A 126 -18.06 -18.90 0.41
CA PHE A 126 -19.49 -19.22 0.60
C PHE A 126 -20.41 -18.57 -0.43
N GLU A 127 -19.89 -17.65 -1.27
CA GLU A 127 -20.61 -17.05 -2.40
C GLU A 127 -20.54 -17.91 -3.69
N PHE A 128 -19.91 -19.08 -3.62
CA PHE A 128 -19.89 -20.13 -4.65
C PHE A 128 -20.43 -21.46 -4.11
#